data_AF-A0A4R4TBN5-F1
#
_entry.id   AF-A0A4R4TBN5-F1
#
_cell.length_a   1.000
_cell.length_b   1.000
_cell.length_c   1.000
_cell.angle_alpha   90.00
_cell.angle_beta   90.00
_cell.angle_gamma   90.00
#
_symmetry.space_group_name_H-M   'P 1'
#
loop_
_entity.id
_entity.type
_entity.pdbx_description
1 polymer ?
#
loop_
_entity_poly.entity_id
_entity_poly.type
_entity_poly.pdbx_seq_one_letter_code
_entity_poly.pdbx_strand_id
1 'polypeptide(L)' 'MTDELLELPAEDRGNDGRPRVTCRLCGRPLHGREARLWGLGPDCRAKLAVRQAPRPPERPVEQDPLPGC' A
#
# COMPACT_ATOMS: atom_id res chain seq x y z
N MET A 1 -42.42 9.53 -21.67
CA MET A 1 -41.12 9.64 -22.38
C MET A 1 -40.07 9.52 -21.32
N THR A 2 -39.36 8.39 -21.35
CA THR A 2 -38.13 8.03 -20.61
C THR A 2 -38.00 8.52 -19.17
N ASP A 3 -38.42 7.63 -18.26
CA ASP A 3 -37.86 7.50 -16.92
C ASP A 3 -36.36 7.17 -17.09
N GLU A 4 -35.54 8.21 -17.12
CA GLU A 4 -34.09 8.10 -17.12
C GLU A 4 -33.67 7.50 -15.78
N LEU A 5 -33.45 6.18 -15.80
CA LEU A 5 -32.67 5.42 -14.84
C LEU A 5 -31.39 6.21 -14.51
N LEU A 6 -31.40 6.94 -13.40
CA LEU A 6 -30.17 7.28 -12.71
C LEU A 6 -29.63 5.98 -12.10
N GLU A 7 -28.84 5.25 -12.90
CA GLU A 7 -27.90 4.27 -12.39
C GLU A 7 -26.87 5.02 -11.52
N LEU A 8 -27.21 5.20 -10.24
CA LEU A 8 -26.22 5.56 -9.24
C LEU A 8 -25.17 4.44 -9.23
N PRO A 9 -23.86 4.77 -9.27
CA PRO A 9 -22.82 3.76 -9.22
C PRO A 9 -23.04 2.93 -7.97
N ALA A 10 -22.99 1.61 -8.10
CA ALA A 10 -23.20 0.69 -7.00
C ALA A 10 -22.25 1.06 -5.85
N GLU A 11 -22.80 1.82 -4.90
CA GLU A 11 -22.12 2.24 -3.69
C GLU A 11 -21.57 0.96 -3.08
N ASP A 12 -20.28 1.03 -2.85
CA ASP A 12 -19.38 -0.07 -2.64
C ASP A 12 -19.74 -0.77 -1.32
N ARG A 13 -20.79 -1.61 -1.33
CA ARG A 13 -21.38 -2.35 -0.20
C ARG A 13 -20.33 -3.26 0.44
N GLY A 14 -19.48 -2.63 1.23
CA GLY A 14 -18.41 -3.24 1.98
C GLY A 14 -19.07 -4.13 3.01
N ASN A 15 -18.91 -5.42 2.77
CA ASN A 15 -19.21 -6.51 3.68
C ASN A 15 -18.95 -6.10 5.16
N ASP A 16 -20.02 -6.02 5.95
CA ASP A 16 -20.04 -5.93 7.42
C ASP A 16 -19.27 -4.79 8.08
N GLY A 17 -19.59 -3.53 7.80
CA GLY A 17 -19.25 -2.36 8.65
C GLY A 17 -17.75 -2.09 8.89
N ARG A 18 -16.85 -2.90 8.34
CA ARG A 18 -15.41 -2.73 8.48
C ARG A 18 -14.92 -1.79 7.38
N PRO A 19 -14.08 -0.80 7.73
CA PRO A 19 -13.52 0.11 6.76
C PRO A 19 -12.74 -0.67 5.70
N ARG A 20 -12.94 -0.28 4.44
CA ARG A 20 -12.24 -0.86 3.31
C ARG A 20 -10.75 -0.53 3.40
N VAL A 21 -9.92 -1.57 3.36
CA VAL A 21 -8.47 -1.42 3.34
C VAL A 21 -7.99 -1.43 1.89
N THR A 22 -7.18 -0.45 1.52
CA THR A 22 -6.60 -0.31 0.18
C THR A 22 -5.10 -0.56 0.18
N CYS A 23 -4.56 -0.94 -0.98
CA CYS A 23 -3.13 -1.15 -1.16
C CYS A 23 -2.39 0.19 -1.06
N ARG A 24 -1.38 0.28 -0.19
CA ARG A 24 -0.57 1.51 -0.03
C ARG A 24 0.24 1.87 -1.28
N LEU A 25 0.51 0.92 -2.17
CA LEU A 25 1.29 1.15 -3.39
C LEU A 25 0.43 1.52 -4.61
N CYS A 26 -0.77 0.94 -4.75
CA CYS A 26 -1.58 1.09 -5.97
C CYS A 26 -3.04 1.51 -5.74
N GLY A 27 -3.47 1.70 -4.49
CA GLY A 27 -4.82 2.16 -4.15
C GLY A 27 -5.95 1.14 -4.32
N ARG A 28 -5.70 -0.01 -4.97
CA ARG A 28 -6.74 -1.05 -5.17
C ARG A 28 -7.21 -1.65 -3.84
N PRO A 29 -8.51 -2.02 -3.71
CA PRO A 29 -9.02 -2.71 -2.53
C PRO A 29 -8.26 -4.00 -2.20
N LEU A 30 -8.05 -4.26 -0.92
CA LEU A 30 -7.38 -5.46 -0.44
C LEU A 30 -8.39 -6.52 0.00
N HIS A 31 -8.24 -7.70 -0.60
CA HIS A 31 -8.99 -8.90 -0.28
C HIS A 31 -8.09 -9.88 0.46
N GLY A 32 -8.64 -10.55 1.48
CA GLY A 32 -7.90 -11.52 2.28
C GLY A 32 -7.12 -10.92 3.46
N ARG A 33 -6.90 -11.75 4.49
CA ARG A 33 -6.30 -11.34 5.77
C ARG A 33 -4.86 -10.85 5.61
N GLU A 34 -4.05 -11.57 4.86
CA GLU A 34 -2.62 -11.27 4.72
C GLU A 34 -2.41 -9.92 4.01
N ALA A 35 -3.07 -9.69 2.88
CA ALA A 35 -2.96 -8.42 2.16
C ALA A 35 -3.36 -7.23 3.05
N ARG A 36 -4.45 -7.37 3.82
CA ARG A 36 -4.91 -6.35 4.78
C ARG A 36 -3.91 -6.11 5.91
N LEU A 37 -3.30 -7.18 6.45
CA LEU A 37 -2.31 -7.09 7.51
C LEU A 37 -1.03 -6.36 7.04
N TRP A 38 -0.58 -6.63 5.81
CA TRP A 38 0.58 -5.95 5.23
C TRP A 38 0.24 -4.60 4.60
N GLY A 39 -1.03 -4.27 4.38
CA GLY A 39 -1.47 -3.08 3.65
C GLY A 39 -0.96 -3.04 2.20
N LEU A 40 -0.69 -4.21 1.60
CA LEU A 40 -0.13 -4.37 0.26
C LEU A 40 -0.77 -5.56 -0.45
N GLY A 41 -1.16 -5.37 -1.71
CA GLY A 41 -1.59 -6.47 -2.58
C GLY A 41 -0.43 -7.40 -2.95
N PRO A 42 -0.70 -8.67 -3.33
CA PRO A 42 0.33 -9.67 -3.58
C PRO A 42 1.36 -9.23 -4.63
N ASP A 43 0.89 -8.69 -5.76
CA ASP A 43 1.78 -8.18 -6.82
C ASP A 43 2.63 -7.00 -6.36
N CYS A 44 2.03 -6.08 -5.60
CA CYS A 44 2.72 -4.91 -5.07
C CYS A 44 3.77 -5.30 -4.02
N ARG A 45 3.47 -6.30 -3.19
CA ARG A 45 4.41 -6.86 -2.22
C ARG A 45 5.57 -7.57 -2.93
N ALA A 46 5.30 -8.34 -3.99
CA ALA A 46 6.34 -8.98 -4.78
C ALA A 46 7.30 -7.95 -5.42
N LYS A 47 6.78 -6.81 -5.90
CA LYS A 47 7.62 -5.69 -6.38
C LYS A 47 8.58 -5.16 -5.31
N LEU A 48 8.16 -5.13 -4.06
CA LEU A 48 8.95 -4.68 -2.92
C LEU A 48 9.80 -5.79 -2.28
N ALA A 49 9.55 -7.05 -2.62
CA ALA A 49 10.32 -8.19 -2.10
C ALA A 49 11.77 -8.19 -2.62
N VAL A 50 12.08 -7.35 -3.61
CA VAL A 50 13.41 -7.27 -4.20
C VAL A 50 14.24 -6.20 -3.49
N ARG A 51 15.45 -6.63 -3.07
CA ARG A 51 16.59 -5.91 -2.50
C ARG A 51 16.71 -6.02 -0.97
N GLN A 52 17.11 -7.21 -0.51
CA GLN A 52 18.18 -7.20 0.49
C GLN A 52 19.34 -6.45 -0.16
N ALA A 53 19.53 -5.18 0.22
CA ALA A 53 20.69 -4.44 -0.24
C ALA A 53 21.92 -5.27 0.12
N PRO A 54 22.91 -5.39 -0.79
CA PRO A 54 24.17 -6.00 -0.41
C PRO A 54 24.70 -5.29 0.84
N ARG A 55 25.35 -6.03 1.73
CA ARG A 55 26.01 -5.44 2.89
C ARG A 55 26.89 -4.28 2.39
N PRO A 56 26.66 -3.04 2.85
CA PRO A 56 27.52 -1.93 2.49
C PRO A 56 28.97 -2.27 2.87
N PRO A 57 29.97 -1.91 2.06
CA PRO A 57 31.36 -2.15 2.43
C PRO A 57 31.69 -1.41 3.73
N GLU A 58 32.44 -2.09 4.60
CA GLU A 58 32.99 -1.53 5.83
C GLU A 58 34.12 -0.55 5.45
N ARG A 59 33.74 0.70 5.17
CA ARG A 59 34.70 1.79 4.98
C ARG A 59 34.40 2.88 5.99
N PRO A 60 35.42 3.49 6.61
CA PRO A 60 35.20 4.69 7.41
C PRO A 60 34.59 5.77 6.51
N VAL A 61 33.51 6.37 6.98
CA VAL A 61 32.88 7.52 6.33
C VAL A 61 33.17 8.71 7.24
N GLU A 62 33.84 9.72 6.69
CA GLU A 62 33.93 11.05 7.29
C GLU A 62 32.51 11.64 7.27
N GLN A 63 31.84 11.65 8.43
CA GLN A 63 30.55 12.31 8.61
C GLN A 63 30.77 13.64 9.31
N ASP A 64 30.28 14.71 8.70
CA ASP A 64 30.26 16.01 9.36
C ASP A 64 29.43 15.92 10.66
N PRO A 65 29.85 16.62 11.73
CA PRO A 65 29.06 16.69 12.94
C PRO A 65 27.71 17.35 12.64
N LEU A 66 26.65 16.85 13.27
CA LEU A 66 25.36 17.52 13.25
C LEU A 66 25.50 18.91 13.90
N PRO A 67 24.86 19.96 13.34
CA PRO A 67 24.93 21.28 13.91
C PRO A 67 24.24 21.35 15.28
N GLY A 68 24.85 22.06 16.23
CA GLY A 68 24.25 22.39 17.54
C GLY A 68 24.52 21.40 18.68
N CYS A 69 25.75 20.89 18.78
CA CYS A 69 26.23 20.16 19.96
C CYS A 69 25.91 20.87 21.28
#